data_AF-A0A962IAG5-F1
#
_entry.id   AF-A0A962IAG5-F1
#
_cell.length_a   1.000
_cell.length_b   1.000
_cell.length_c   1.000
_cell.angle_alpha   90.00
_cell.angle_beta   90.00
_cell.angle_gamma   90.00
#
_symmetry.space_group_name_H-M   'P 1'
#
loop_
_entity.id
_entity.type
_entity.pdbx_description
1 polymer ?
#
loop_
_entity_poly.entity_id
_entity_poly.type
_entity_poly.pdbx_seq_one_letter_code
_entity_poly.pdbx_strand_id
1 'polypeptide(L)'
;TGNWDGAGQSRTVLLSDGSSAQEALTDYQYPAYFAYTVNEFTGVLRFLAKEAHGQWWFEQLPGTRTTSIRWKYEFISRKRWLEPVVCLITQHLWKGYMSKALRLSKAQVEAAAA
;
A
#
# COMPACT_ATOMS: atom_id res chain seq x y z
N THR A 1 -11.78 -5.57 -12.72
CA THR A 1 -10.49 -6.02 -12.14
C THR A 1 -9.61 -6.44 -13.30
N GLY A 2 -8.63 -5.62 -13.68
CA GLY A 2 -7.59 -6.06 -14.62
C GLY A 2 -6.57 -6.94 -13.91
N ASN A 3 -5.75 -7.68 -14.64
CA ASN A 3 -4.63 -8.41 -14.06
C ASN A 3 -3.70 -7.41 -13.33
N TRP A 4 -3.29 -7.77 -12.10
CA TRP A 4 -2.40 -7.01 -11.23
C TRP A 4 -1.14 -7.86 -10.96
N ASP A 5 -0.47 -8.21 -12.05
CA ASP A 5 0.56 -9.25 -12.14
C ASP A 5 1.78 -8.80 -12.98
N GLY A 6 1.89 -7.51 -13.29
CA GLY A 6 3.01 -6.99 -14.08
C GLY A 6 3.31 -5.52 -13.82
N ALA A 7 4.60 -5.17 -13.83
CA ALA A 7 5.03 -3.78 -13.75
C ALA A 7 4.46 -2.95 -14.92
N GLY A 8 4.13 -1.68 -14.64
CA GLY A 8 3.49 -0.77 -15.59
C GLY A 8 1.96 -0.82 -15.61
N GLN A 9 1.34 -1.77 -14.92
CA GLN A 9 -0.12 -1.78 -14.73
C GLN A 9 -0.53 -0.70 -13.71
N SER A 10 -1.65 -0.03 -13.99
CA SER A 10 -2.18 1.05 -13.15
C SER A 10 -3.65 0.83 -12.82
N ARG A 11 -4.08 1.30 -11.65
CA ARG A 11 -5.48 1.26 -11.20
C ARG A 11 -5.84 2.51 -10.39
N THR A 12 -7.12 2.83 -10.39
CA THR A 12 -7.68 3.80 -9.44
C THR A 12 -8.02 3.10 -8.13
N VAL A 13 -7.45 3.59 -7.04
CA VAL A 13 -7.74 3.11 -5.68
C VAL A 13 -8.73 4.07 -5.04
N LEU A 14 -9.79 3.53 -4.45
CA LEU A 14 -10.72 4.27 -3.60
C LEU A 14 -10.28 4.15 -2.14
N LEU A 15 -10.09 5.30 -1.49
CA LEU A 15 -9.72 5.40 -0.08
C LEU A 15 -10.97 5.40 0.80
N SER A 16 -10.80 5.12 2.09
CA SER A 16 -11.92 4.98 3.04
C SER A 16 -12.68 6.28 3.29
N ASP A 17 -12.11 7.44 2.96
CA ASP A 17 -12.74 8.76 3.03
C ASP A 17 -13.55 9.11 1.77
N GLY A 18 -13.66 8.17 0.82
CA GLY A 18 -14.34 8.37 -0.47
C GLY A 18 -13.47 9.09 -1.51
N SER A 19 -12.25 9.50 -1.15
CA SER A 19 -11.30 10.02 -2.13
C SER A 19 -10.66 8.90 -2.94
N SER A 20 -9.89 9.28 -3.96
CA SER A 20 -9.23 8.37 -4.89
C SER A 20 -7.76 8.75 -5.09
N ALA A 21 -7.00 7.77 -5.58
CA ALA A 21 -5.63 7.94 -6.02
C ALA A 21 -5.33 7.01 -7.20
N GLN A 22 -4.31 7.33 -7.98
CA GLN A 22 -3.78 6.43 -9.00
C GLN A 22 -2.64 5.63 -8.42
N GLU A 23 -2.70 4.31 -8.56
CA GLU A 23 -1.66 3.38 -8.15
C GLU A 23 -1.09 2.68 -9.37
N ALA A 24 0.23 2.65 -9.49
CA ALA A 24 0.95 2.01 -10.58
C ALA A 24 1.99 1.02 -10.04
N LEU A 25 1.99 -0.22 -10.55
CA LEU A 25 3.02 -1.21 -10.22
C LEU A 25 4.36 -0.80 -10.84
N THR A 26 5.38 -0.71 -10.00
CA THR A 26 6.75 -0.38 -10.41
C THR A 26 7.66 -1.59 -10.48
N ASP A 27 7.37 -2.63 -9.69
CA ASP A 27 8.09 -3.91 -9.71
C ASP A 27 7.13 -5.04 -9.32
N TYR A 28 7.33 -6.22 -9.89
CA TYR A 28 6.53 -7.41 -9.63
C TYR A 28 7.39 -8.66 -9.80
N GLN A 29 7.61 -9.38 -8.70
CA GLN A 29 8.41 -10.59 -8.63
C GLN A 29 7.60 -11.66 -7.90
N TYR A 30 6.80 -12.42 -8.65
CA TYR A 30 6.00 -13.49 -8.07
C TYR A 30 6.90 -14.64 -7.56
N PRO A 31 6.62 -15.22 -6.37
CA PRO A 31 5.56 -14.87 -5.40
C PRO A 31 6.05 -13.93 -4.28
N ALA A 32 7.27 -13.40 -4.36
CA ALA A 32 8.00 -12.86 -3.21
C ALA A 32 7.84 -11.35 -2.99
N TYR A 33 7.61 -10.57 -4.04
CA TYR A 33 7.70 -9.11 -3.94
C TYR A 33 6.87 -8.36 -4.97
N PHE A 34 6.35 -7.21 -4.59
CA PHE A 34 5.92 -6.19 -5.53
C PHE A 34 6.04 -4.78 -4.94
N ALA A 35 6.20 -3.80 -5.82
CA ALA A 35 6.25 -2.40 -5.47
C ALA A 35 5.31 -1.57 -6.34
N TYR A 36 4.86 -0.46 -5.79
CA TYR A 36 3.98 0.46 -6.48
C TYR A 36 4.17 1.90 -6.02
N THR A 37 3.77 2.81 -6.89
CA THR A 37 3.67 4.24 -6.59
C THR A 37 2.22 4.64 -6.58
N VAL A 38 1.81 5.38 -5.55
CA VAL A 38 0.50 6.02 -5.44
C VAL A 38 0.68 7.52 -5.63
N ASN A 39 -0.06 8.11 -6.56
CA ASN A 39 -0.07 9.55 -6.80
C ASN A 39 -1.47 10.02 -7.19
N GLU A 40 -1.59 11.26 -7.68
CA GLU A 40 -2.86 11.85 -8.12
C GLU A 40 -3.98 11.76 -7.07
N PHE A 41 -3.62 12.01 -5.81
CA PHE A 41 -4.60 12.05 -4.72
C PHE A 41 -5.67 13.10 -4.98
N THR A 42 -6.94 12.75 -4.78
CA THR A 42 -8.07 13.69 -4.91
C THR A 42 -8.53 14.26 -3.57
N GLY A 43 -8.23 13.58 -2.45
CA GLY A 43 -8.58 13.99 -1.09
C GLY A 43 -7.59 14.92 -0.39
N VAL A 44 -7.65 15.01 0.94
CA VAL A 44 -6.79 15.89 1.77
C VAL A 44 -5.30 15.60 1.56
N LEU A 45 -4.95 14.34 1.29
CA LEU A 45 -3.58 13.90 1.01
C LEU A 45 -2.94 14.67 -0.17
N ARG A 46 -3.73 15.17 -1.12
CA ARG A 46 -3.23 15.93 -2.28
C ARG A 46 -2.46 17.18 -1.90
N PHE A 47 -2.77 17.77 -0.75
CA PHE A 47 -2.10 18.97 -0.26
C PHE A 47 -0.81 18.65 0.50
N LEU A 48 -0.68 17.42 0.99
CA LEU A 48 0.36 16.99 1.92
C LEU A 48 1.44 16.17 1.22
N ALA A 49 1.03 15.17 0.43
CA ALA A 49 1.91 14.24 -0.25
C ALA A 49 1.87 14.48 -1.77
N LYS A 50 3.04 14.37 -2.41
CA LYS A 50 3.16 14.34 -3.87
C LYS A 50 2.83 12.94 -4.39
N GLU A 51 3.42 11.95 -3.75
CA GLU A 51 3.32 10.54 -4.09
C GLU A 51 3.60 9.72 -2.83
N ALA A 52 3.31 8.43 -2.89
CA ALA A 52 3.70 7.47 -1.89
C ALA A 52 4.21 6.19 -2.53
N HIS A 53 5.19 5.55 -1.91
CA HIS A 53 5.77 4.30 -2.40
C HIS A 53 5.36 3.17 -1.46
N GLY A 54 4.74 2.15 -2.02
CA GLY A 54 4.37 0.94 -1.30
C GLY A 54 5.20 -0.25 -1.77
N GLN A 55 5.64 -1.06 -0.82
CA GLN A 55 6.43 -2.27 -1.10
C GLN A 55 5.93 -3.41 -0.22
N TRP A 56 5.73 -4.57 -0.84
CA TRP A 56 5.29 -5.78 -0.17
C TRP A 56 6.32 -6.88 -0.35
N TRP A 57 6.63 -7.56 0.74
CA TRP A 57 7.43 -8.79 0.74
C TRP A 57 6.61 -9.92 1.32
N PHE A 58 6.75 -11.09 0.70
CA PHE A 58 6.10 -12.33 1.08
C PHE A 58 7.18 -13.38 1.30
N GLU A 59 7.23 -13.93 2.50
CA GLU A 59 8.19 -14.96 2.88
C GLU A 59 7.44 -16.13 3.51
N GLN A 60 7.54 -17.32 2.94
CA GLN A 60 6.99 -18.51 3.57
C GLN A 60 7.85 -18.90 4.78
N LEU A 61 7.23 -19.08 5.95
CA LEU A 61 7.95 -19.49 7.14
C LEU A 61 8.32 -20.98 7.05
N PRO A 62 9.61 -21.35 7.20
CA PRO A 62 10.07 -22.73 7.06
C PRO A 62 9.31 -23.71 7.95
N GLY A 63 8.91 -24.85 7.39
CA GLY A 63 8.20 -25.90 8.13
C GLY A 63 6.74 -25.58 8.46
N THR A 64 6.17 -24.50 7.91
CA THR A 64 4.78 -24.11 8.15
C THR A 64 4.03 -23.79 6.85
N ARG A 65 2.70 -23.67 6.95
CA ARG A 65 1.84 -23.09 5.91
C ARG A 65 1.61 -21.58 6.09
N THR A 66 2.44 -20.93 6.90
CA THR A 66 2.30 -19.51 7.23
C THR A 66 3.16 -18.65 6.31
N THR A 67 2.59 -17.57 5.78
CA THR A 67 3.31 -16.55 5.03
C THR A 67 3.51 -15.32 5.92
N SER A 68 4.76 -14.93 6.12
CA SER A 68 5.15 -13.65 6.68
C SER A 68 4.98 -12.58 5.62
N ILE A 69 4.27 -11.51 5.96
CA ILE A 69 4.01 -10.39 5.07
C ILE A 69 4.60 -9.13 5.69
N ARG A 70 5.48 -8.47 4.95
CA ARG A 70 5.99 -7.15 5.31
C ARG A 70 5.44 -6.14 4.32
N TRP A 71 4.82 -5.09 4.82
CA TRP A 71 4.34 -3.99 4.01
C TRP A 71 4.99 -2.69 4.49
N LYS A 72 5.82 -2.09 3.64
CA LYS A 72 6.38 -0.76 3.86
C LYS A 72 5.59 0.25 3.03
N TYR A 73 5.29 1.39 3.64
CA TYR A 73 4.63 2.50 2.97
C TYR A 73 5.35 3.80 3.33
N GLU A 74 5.68 4.60 2.33
CA GLU A 74 6.46 5.81 2.46
C GLU A 74 5.79 6.96 1.72
N PHE A 75 5.50 8.06 2.41
CA PHE A 75 4.93 9.25 1.79
C PHE A 75 6.03 10.26 1.44
N ILE A 76 6.02 10.71 0.20
CA ILE A 76 6.86 11.80 -0.25
C ILE A 76 6.08 13.10 -0.08
N SER A 77 6.55 13.95 0.82
CA SER A 77 5.93 15.25 1.08
C SER A 77 5.93 16.11 -0.19
N ARG A 78 4.89 16.92 -0.38
CA ARG A 78 4.81 17.83 -1.53
C ARG A 78 5.75 19.03 -1.37
N LYS A 79 5.97 19.47 -0.13
CA LYS A 79 6.88 20.55 0.23
C LYS A 79 7.68 20.13 1.46
N ARG A 80 8.95 20.50 1.51
CA ARG A 80 9.87 20.14 2.59
C ARG A 80 9.36 20.53 3.99
N TRP A 81 8.69 21.68 4.12
CA TRP A 81 8.13 22.11 5.40
C TRP A 81 6.90 21.31 5.86
N LEU A 82 6.28 20.50 4.98
CA LEU A 82 5.19 19.60 5.31
C LEU A 82 5.69 18.23 5.82
N GLU A 83 6.98 17.93 5.70
CA GLU A 83 7.60 16.68 6.19
C GLU A 83 7.20 16.31 7.63
N PRO A 84 7.27 17.20 8.64
CA PRO A 84 6.88 16.83 10.00
C PRO A 84 5.40 16.46 10.11
N VAL A 85 4.53 17.14 9.37
CA VAL A 85 3.08 16.86 9.35
C VAL A 85 2.80 15.51 8.68
N VAL A 86 3.42 15.27 7.53
CA VAL A 86 3.33 14.00 6.80
C VAL A 86 3.86 12.84 7.65
N CYS A 87 4.99 13.03 8.34
CA CYS A 87 5.57 12.04 9.24
C CYS A 87 4.60 11.68 10.37
N LEU A 88 4.02 12.68 11.03
CA LEU A 88 3.07 12.49 12.13
C LEU A 88 1.81 11.74 11.67
N ILE A 89 1.24 12.12 10.53
CA ILE A 89 0.08 11.44 9.93
C ILE A 89 0.43 9.99 9.58
N THR A 90 1.60 9.75 9.00
CA THR A 90 2.06 8.41 8.60
C THR A 90 2.19 7.50 9.82
N GLN A 91 2.81 8.01 10.89
CA GLN A 91 3.06 7.23 12.10
C GLN A 91 1.78 6.90 12.89
N HIS A 92 0.85 7.85 12.99
CA HIS A 92 -0.32 7.70 13.86
C HIS A 92 -1.58 7.22 13.11
N LEU A 93 -1.91 7.83 11.98
CA LEU A 93 -3.15 7.51 11.25
C LEU A 93 -2.93 6.37 10.25
N TRP A 94 -1.84 6.44 9.48
CA TRP A 94 -1.60 5.48 8.41
C TRP A 94 -1.25 4.08 8.93
N LYS A 95 -0.52 3.99 10.04
CA LYS A 95 -0.21 2.70 10.69
C LYS A 95 -1.48 1.94 11.08
N GLY A 96 -2.48 2.63 11.62
CA GLY A 96 -3.78 2.04 11.96
C GLY A 96 -4.54 1.56 10.73
N TYR A 97 -4.55 2.38 9.68
CA TYR A 97 -5.11 2.02 8.37
C TYR A 97 -4.45 0.76 7.78
N MET A 98 -3.11 0.72 7.71
CA MET A 98 -2.36 -0.42 7.18
C MET A 98 -2.62 -1.69 7.99
N SER A 99 -2.68 -1.59 9.32
CA SER A 99 -2.98 -2.72 10.19
C SER A 99 -4.38 -3.28 9.95
N LYS A 100 -5.38 -2.39 9.76
CA LYS A 100 -6.75 -2.80 9.42
C LYS A 100 -6.81 -3.46 8.04
N ALA A 101 -6.14 -2.89 7.04
CA ALA A 101 -6.09 -3.43 5.69
C ALA A 101 -5.44 -4.83 5.67
N LEU A 102 -4.28 -5.02 6.32
CA LEU A 102 -3.63 -6.33 6.44
C LEU A 102 -4.54 -7.38 7.09
N ARG A 103 -5.25 -7.00 8.16
CA ARG A 103 -6.18 -7.90 8.83
C ARG A 103 -7.34 -8.33 7.92
N LEU A 104 -7.89 -7.41 7.13
CA LEU A 104 -8.97 -7.70 6.19
C LEU A 104 -8.47 -8.57 5.03
N SER A 105 -7.32 -8.24 4.46
CA SER A 105 -6.70 -9.04 3.39
C SER A 105 -6.40 -10.47 3.85
N LYS A 106 -5.85 -10.62 5.08
CA LYS A 106 -5.62 -11.93 5.69
C LYS A 106 -6.92 -12.74 5.78
N ALA A 107 -7.97 -12.15 6.35
CA ALA A 107 -9.25 -12.82 6.51
C ALA A 107 -9.86 -13.25 5.16
N GLN A 108 -9.73 -12.42 4.12
CA GLN A 108 -10.21 -12.74 2.78
C GLN A 108 -9.44 -13.91 2.15
N VAL A 109 -8.11 -13.94 2.29
CA VAL A 109 -7.27 -15.02 1.76
C VAL A 109 -7.53 -16.33 2.50
N GLU A 110 -7.62 -16.29 3.84
CA GLU A 110 -7.91 -17.49 4.65
C GLU A 110 -9.31 -18.05 4.34
N ALA A 111 -10.31 -17.19 4.14
CA ALA A 111 -11.65 -17.62 3.75
C ALA A 111 -11.69 -18.23 2.34
N ALA A 112 -10.85 -17.78 1.41
CA ALA A 112 -10.76 -18.36 0.07
C ALA A 112 -9.95 -19.67 0.03
N ALA A 113 -9.15 -19.95 1.06
CA ALA A 113 -8.36 -21.17 1.20
C ALA A 113 -9.06 -22.28 2.01
N ALA A 114 -10.20 -21.96 2.62
CA ALA A 114 -11.07 -22.88 3.37
C ALA A 114 -12.05 -23.59 2.44
#